data_AF-A0A7J7M6N0-F1
#
_entry.id   AF-A0A7J7M6N0-F1
#
_cell.length_a   1.000
_cell.length_b   1.000
_cell.length_c   1.000
_cell.angle_alpha   90.00
_cell.angle_beta   90.00
_cell.angle_gamma   90.00
#
_symmetry.space_group_name_H-M   'P 1'
#
loop_
_entity.id
_entity.type
_entity.pdbx_description
1 polymer ?
#
loop_
_entity_poly.entity_id
_entity_poly.type
_entity_poly.pdbx_seq_one_letter_code
_entity_poly.pdbx_strand_id
1 'polypeptide(L)'
;MRPKLWRNLSAEEKKPYEEKYQAEREAYLQIVAKEKRESEVMKLLEEEQKQKTATELLEQYLQFKQEADQQTKNKKKTKKQKDPLKPKRPISAFFVFSKDLREALSAENKNMLEANDPIVAKKQMEEYLLEIELYMTKQDNEAATRQLEEEQHLKIQKQGALQLLRKKKKEKAKNISK
;
A
#
# COMPACT_ATOMS: atom_id res chain seq x y z
N MET A 1 29.73 -59.46 -47.50
CA MET A 1 30.66 -59.03 -48.58
C MET A 1 30.36 -57.60 -49.05
N ARG A 2 30.70 -56.55 -48.29
CA ARG A 2 30.53 -55.14 -48.72
C ARG A 2 31.74 -54.22 -48.45
N PRO A 3 32.59 -54.44 -47.42
CA PRO A 3 33.65 -53.46 -47.08
C PRO A 3 34.78 -53.30 -48.11
N LYS A 4 35.03 -54.31 -48.96
CA LYS A 4 36.12 -54.25 -49.97
C LYS A 4 35.77 -53.43 -51.21
N LEU A 5 34.48 -53.29 -51.55
CA LEU A 5 34.01 -52.58 -52.75
C LEU A 5 34.13 -51.06 -52.60
N TRP A 6 33.88 -50.50 -51.40
CA TRP A 6 33.97 -49.05 -51.15
C TRP A 6 35.40 -48.49 -51.25
N ARG A 7 36.40 -49.29 -50.87
CA ARG A 7 37.81 -48.85 -50.94
C ARG A 7 38.32 -48.69 -52.37
N ASN A 8 37.80 -49.48 -53.32
CA ASN A 8 38.27 -49.51 -54.71
C ASN A 8 37.45 -48.60 -55.66
N LEU A 9 36.34 -48.00 -55.21
CA LEU A 9 35.56 -47.03 -55.98
C LEU A 9 36.36 -45.74 -56.21
N SER A 10 36.29 -45.20 -57.43
CA SER A 10 36.96 -43.95 -57.80
C SER A 10 36.33 -42.76 -57.07
N ALA A 11 37.05 -41.64 -56.99
CA ALA A 11 36.53 -40.45 -56.34
C ALA A 11 35.24 -39.93 -57.01
N GLU A 12 35.08 -40.14 -58.32
CA GLU A 12 33.91 -39.68 -59.08
C GLU A 12 32.65 -40.49 -58.78
N GLU A 13 32.78 -41.78 -58.47
CA GLU A 13 31.66 -42.64 -58.10
C GLU A 13 31.21 -42.40 -56.64
N LYS A 14 32.09 -41.84 -55.80
CA LYS A 14 31.82 -41.45 -54.41
C LYS A 14 31.18 -40.07 -54.28
N LYS A 15 31.50 -39.14 -55.18
CA LYS A 15 30.94 -37.77 -55.21
C LYS A 15 29.43 -37.68 -54.95
N PRO A 16 28.55 -38.42 -55.65
CA PRO A 16 27.11 -38.30 -55.42
C PRO A 16 26.65 -38.79 -54.04
N TYR A 17 27.44 -39.64 -53.37
CA TYR A 17 27.17 -40.05 -51.99
C TYR A 17 27.66 -39.02 -50.99
N GLU A 18 28.81 -38.39 -51.25
CA GLU A 18 29.36 -37.30 -50.44
C GLU A 18 28.42 -36.08 -50.46
N GLU A 19 27.91 -35.70 -51.62
CA GLU A 19 26.97 -34.59 -51.79
C GLU A 19 25.64 -34.87 -51.07
N LYS A 20 25.10 -36.09 -51.19
CA LYS A 20 23.90 -36.50 -50.43
C LYS A 20 24.13 -36.42 -48.93
N TYR A 21 25.29 -36.89 -48.46
CA TYR A 21 25.65 -36.81 -47.05
C TYR A 21 25.77 -35.36 -46.56
N GLN A 22 26.38 -34.46 -47.35
CA GLN A 22 26.47 -33.05 -46.99
C GLN A 22 25.09 -32.40 -46.92
N ALA A 23 24.23 -32.62 -47.92
CA ALA A 23 22.87 -32.11 -47.92
C ALA A 23 22.04 -32.61 -46.73
N GLU A 24 22.14 -33.91 -46.41
CA GLU A 24 21.43 -34.51 -45.27
C GLU A 24 21.98 -34.01 -43.92
N ARG A 25 23.30 -33.86 -43.81
CA ARG A 25 23.95 -33.27 -42.63
C ARG A 25 23.52 -31.82 -42.42
N GLU A 26 23.46 -31.01 -43.47
CA GLU A 26 23.01 -29.63 -43.40
C GLU A 26 21.53 -29.52 -43.01
N ALA A 27 20.67 -30.37 -43.59
CA ALA A 27 19.27 -30.45 -43.21
C ALA A 27 19.09 -30.84 -41.73
N TYR A 28 19.85 -31.82 -41.25
CA TYR A 28 19.85 -32.21 -39.83
C TYR A 28 20.27 -31.06 -38.93
N LEU A 29 21.32 -30.32 -39.28
CA LEU A 29 21.77 -29.15 -38.52
C LEU A 29 20.70 -28.06 -38.46
N GLN A 30 19.96 -27.82 -39.56
CA GLN A 30 18.87 -26.86 -39.55
C GLN A 30 17.71 -27.30 -38.65
N ILE A 31 17.35 -28.58 -38.65
CA ILE A 31 16.30 -29.13 -37.79
C ILE A 31 16.68 -28.96 -36.32
N VAL A 32 17.88 -29.41 -35.93
CA VAL A 32 18.39 -29.28 -34.56
C VAL A 32 18.46 -27.82 -34.12
N ALA A 33 18.83 -26.91 -35.03
CA ALA A 33 18.87 -25.48 -34.73
C ALA A 33 17.46 -24.88 -34.53
N LYS A 34 16.44 -25.38 -35.22
CA LYS A 34 15.04 -24.95 -35.03
C LYS A 34 14.49 -25.49 -33.71
N GLU A 35 14.66 -26.77 -33.43
CA GLU A 35 14.22 -27.42 -32.19
C GLU A 35 14.79 -26.73 -30.95
N LYS A 36 16.08 -26.34 -30.98
CA LYS A 36 16.69 -25.59 -29.88
C LYS A 36 15.99 -24.25 -29.64
N ARG A 37 15.73 -23.47 -30.69
CA ARG A 37 15.01 -22.19 -30.56
C ARG A 37 13.59 -22.38 -30.04
N GLU A 38 12.87 -23.36 -30.56
CA GLU A 38 11.52 -23.67 -30.12
C GLU A 38 11.50 -24.08 -28.64
N SER A 39 12.47 -24.90 -28.21
CA SER A 39 12.60 -25.30 -26.80
C SER A 39 12.89 -24.12 -25.87
N GLU A 40 13.73 -23.18 -26.31
CA GLU A 40 14.03 -21.96 -25.56
C GLU A 40 12.80 -21.05 -25.46
N VAL A 41 12.05 -20.88 -26.55
CA VAL A 41 10.81 -20.11 -26.57
C VAL A 41 9.76 -20.71 -25.63
N MET A 42 9.58 -22.03 -25.65
CA MET A 42 8.65 -22.72 -24.74
C MET A 42 9.04 -22.55 -23.27
N LYS A 43 10.33 -22.65 -22.96
CA LYS A 43 10.85 -22.45 -21.61
C LYS A 43 10.60 -21.02 -21.11
N LEU A 44 10.86 -20.01 -21.94
CA LEU A 44 10.60 -18.61 -21.61
C LEU A 44 9.11 -18.34 -21.37
N LEU A 45 8.22 -18.94 -22.18
CA LEU A 45 6.78 -18.83 -22.00
C LEU A 45 6.33 -19.41 -20.66
N GLU A 46 6.82 -20.59 -20.27
CA GLU A 46 6.53 -21.18 -18.96
C GLU A 46 7.04 -20.33 -17.81
N GLU A 47 8.25 -19.76 -17.93
CA GLU A 47 8.81 -18.85 -16.92
C GLU A 47 7.96 -17.59 -16.78
N GLU A 48 7.52 -17.00 -17.89
CA GLU A 48 6.64 -15.82 -17.88
C GLU A 48 5.28 -16.12 -17.24
N GLN A 49 4.69 -17.28 -17.53
CA GLN A 49 3.44 -17.71 -16.89
C GLN A 49 3.62 -17.88 -15.37
N LYS A 50 4.71 -18.52 -14.92
CA LYS A 50 5.02 -18.66 -13.49
C LYS A 50 5.19 -17.29 -12.82
N GLN A 51 5.89 -16.35 -13.47
CA GLN A 51 6.04 -15.00 -12.95
C GLN A 51 4.70 -14.27 -12.85
N LYS A 52 3.85 -14.34 -13.89
CA LYS A 52 2.50 -13.75 -13.88
C LYS A 52 1.65 -14.27 -12.73
N THR A 53 1.63 -15.58 -12.52
CA THR A 53 0.88 -16.19 -11.40
C THR A 53 1.43 -15.74 -10.04
N ALA A 54 2.75 -15.65 -9.88
CA ALA A 54 3.37 -15.15 -8.66
C ALA A 54 3.02 -13.68 -8.38
N THR A 55 2.99 -12.84 -9.41
CA THR A 55 2.59 -11.43 -9.27
C THR A 55 1.11 -11.28 -8.92
N GLU A 56 0.23 -12.07 -9.53
CA GLU A 56 -1.21 -12.05 -9.24
C GLU A 56 -1.51 -12.48 -7.80
N LEU A 57 -0.83 -13.53 -7.30
CA LEU A 57 -0.93 -13.97 -5.90
C LEU A 57 -0.46 -12.89 -4.91
N LEU A 58 0.63 -12.19 -5.24
CA LEU A 58 1.13 -11.09 -4.41
C LEU A 58 0.11 -9.94 -4.36
N GLU A 59 -0.44 -9.57 -5.51
CA GLU A 59 -1.43 -8.50 -5.63
C GLU A 59 -2.70 -8.82 -4.85
N GLN A 60 -3.19 -10.07 -4.95
CA GLN A 60 -4.32 -10.55 -4.15
C GLN A 60 -4.05 -10.48 -2.64
N TYR A 61 -2.84 -10.86 -2.19
CA TYR A 61 -2.46 -10.76 -0.79
C TYR A 61 -2.38 -9.30 -0.30
N LEU A 62 -1.82 -8.41 -1.11
CA LEU A 62 -1.76 -6.98 -0.81
C LEU A 62 -3.16 -6.38 -0.70
N GLN A 63 -4.06 -6.74 -1.61
CA GLN A 63 -5.45 -6.34 -1.58
C GLN A 63 -6.14 -6.82 -0.30
N PHE A 64 -5.98 -8.10 0.06
CA PHE A 64 -6.50 -8.67 1.30
C PHE A 64 -5.99 -7.93 2.55
N LYS A 65 -4.69 -7.61 2.61
CA LYS A 65 -4.09 -6.81 3.69
C LYS A 65 -4.72 -5.42 3.79
N GLN A 66 -4.87 -4.74 2.65
CA GLN A 66 -5.48 -3.42 2.61
C GLN A 66 -6.95 -3.45 3.07
N GLU A 67 -7.72 -4.44 2.64
CA GLU A 67 -9.12 -4.61 3.04
C GLU A 67 -9.25 -4.92 4.54
N ALA A 68 -8.38 -5.78 5.08
CA ALA A 68 -8.32 -6.06 6.52
C ALA A 68 -7.97 -4.79 7.32
N ASP A 69 -6.99 -4.00 6.86
CA ASP A 69 -6.62 -2.73 7.48
C ASP A 69 -7.76 -1.69 7.37
N GLN A 70 -8.49 -1.65 6.26
CA GLN A 70 -9.67 -0.78 6.11
C GLN A 70 -10.81 -1.21 7.03
N GLN A 71 -11.10 -2.51 7.15
CA GLN A 71 -12.09 -3.03 8.09
C GLN A 71 -11.73 -2.72 9.54
N THR A 72 -10.47 -2.88 9.92
CA THR A 72 -10.03 -2.53 11.28
C THR A 72 -10.07 -1.02 11.52
N LYS A 73 -9.69 -0.18 10.54
CA LYS A 73 -9.84 1.27 10.60
C LYS A 73 -11.32 1.69 10.72
N ASN A 74 -12.23 1.05 10.00
CA ASN A 74 -13.66 1.34 10.07
C ASN A 74 -14.28 0.91 11.40
N LYS A 75 -13.94 -0.28 11.93
CA LYS A 75 -14.31 -0.69 13.30
C LYS A 75 -13.71 0.23 14.38
N LYS A 76 -12.48 0.71 14.17
CA LYS A 76 -11.87 1.72 15.05
C LYS A 76 -12.58 3.07 14.91
N LYS A 77 -13.03 3.49 13.73
CA LYS A 77 -13.82 4.73 13.52
C LYS A 77 -15.16 4.70 14.25
N THR A 78 -15.87 3.57 14.24
CA THR A 78 -17.14 3.44 14.98
C THR A 78 -16.94 3.34 16.49
N LYS A 79 -15.80 2.80 16.93
CA LYS A 79 -15.37 2.77 18.34
C LYS A 79 -14.39 3.89 18.71
N LYS A 80 -14.22 4.93 17.87
CA LYS A 80 -13.23 5.97 18.13
C LYS A 80 -13.57 6.54 19.49
N GLN A 81 -12.59 6.51 20.38
CA GLN A 81 -12.66 7.16 21.67
C GLN A 81 -12.97 8.62 21.36
N LYS A 82 -14.22 9.02 21.59
CA LYS A 82 -14.62 10.41 21.42
C LYS A 82 -13.78 11.18 22.41
N ASP A 83 -13.04 12.18 21.93
CA ASP A 83 -12.18 13.00 22.78
C ASP A 83 -12.99 13.43 24.00
N PRO A 84 -12.58 13.02 25.22
CA PRO A 84 -13.37 13.27 26.42
C PRO A 84 -13.50 14.76 26.72
N LEU A 85 -12.58 15.57 26.18
CA LEU A 85 -12.55 17.03 26.28
C LEU A 85 -13.33 17.74 25.16
N LYS A 86 -13.83 17.01 24.15
CA LYS A 86 -14.65 17.63 23.11
C LYS A 86 -16.00 18.04 23.70
N PRO A 87 -16.39 19.32 23.64
CA PRO A 87 -17.68 19.78 24.15
C PRO A 87 -18.83 18.96 23.57
N LYS A 88 -19.80 18.60 24.42
CA LYS A 88 -20.99 17.83 24.02
C LYS A 88 -22.08 18.77 23.52
N ARG A 89 -22.83 18.35 22.50
CA ARG A 89 -23.97 19.13 21.99
C ARG A 89 -24.97 19.44 23.11
N PRO A 90 -25.44 20.69 23.21
CA PRO A 90 -26.42 21.09 24.19
C PRO A 90 -27.75 20.43 23.84
N ILE A 91 -28.54 20.24 24.87
CA ILE A 91 -29.80 19.53 24.79
C ILE A 91 -30.85 20.46 24.15
N SER A 92 -31.66 19.94 23.23
CA SER A 92 -32.71 20.73 22.57
C SER A 92 -33.74 21.26 23.58
N ALA A 93 -34.37 22.39 23.28
CA ALA A 93 -35.39 23.02 24.12
C ALA A 93 -36.48 22.04 24.59
N PHE A 94 -36.92 21.11 23.73
CA PHE A 94 -37.90 20.08 24.10
C PHE A 94 -37.41 19.14 25.21
N PHE A 95 -36.13 18.76 25.17
CA PHE A 95 -35.54 17.85 26.14
C PHE A 95 -35.17 18.56 27.45
N VAL A 96 -34.82 19.86 27.40
CA VAL A 96 -34.70 20.72 28.59
C VAL A 96 -36.08 20.81 29.26
N PHE A 97 -37.10 21.23 28.51
CA PHE A 97 -38.49 21.27 28.98
C PHE A 97 -38.97 19.93 29.55
N SER A 98 -38.73 18.81 28.86
CA SER A 98 -39.13 17.47 29.32
C SER A 98 -38.32 16.97 30.53
N LYS A 99 -37.12 17.49 30.76
CA LYS A 99 -36.32 17.19 31.95
C LYS A 99 -36.93 17.92 33.14
N ASP A 100 -37.25 19.20 32.98
CA ASP A 100 -37.83 20.03 34.03
C ASP A 100 -39.23 19.54 34.41
N LEU A 101 -40.05 19.15 33.42
CA LEU A 101 -41.33 18.49 33.69
C LEU A 101 -41.16 17.18 34.46
N ARG A 102 -40.13 16.37 34.16
CA ARG A 102 -39.87 15.12 34.88
C ARG A 102 -39.36 15.38 36.30
N GLU A 103 -38.54 16.40 36.49
CA GLU A 103 -38.03 16.79 37.81
C GLU A 103 -39.14 17.40 38.68
N ALA A 104 -40.00 18.26 38.11
CA ALA A 104 -41.16 18.82 38.79
C ALA A 104 -42.19 17.74 39.17
N LEU A 105 -42.53 16.83 38.25
CA LEU A 105 -43.43 15.69 38.54
C LEU A 105 -42.83 14.71 39.55
N SER A 106 -41.49 14.60 39.61
CA SER A 106 -40.82 13.75 40.61
C SER A 106 -40.69 14.43 41.98
N ALA A 107 -40.75 15.76 42.05
CA ALA A 107 -40.56 16.54 43.27
C ALA A 107 -41.90 16.88 43.97
N GLU A 108 -42.96 17.16 43.22
CA GLU A 108 -44.27 17.51 43.75
C GLU A 108 -45.36 16.85 42.88
N ASN A 109 -46.30 16.10 43.48
CA ASN A 109 -47.57 15.76 42.82
C ASN A 109 -48.43 17.03 42.67
N LYS A 110 -47.98 18.00 41.86
CA LYS A 110 -48.68 19.25 41.62
C LYS A 110 -48.26 19.85 40.27
N ASN A 111 -49.26 19.97 39.39
CA ASN A 111 -49.22 20.75 38.16
C ASN A 111 -48.76 22.18 38.46
N MET A 112 -47.68 22.65 37.82
CA MET A 112 -47.48 24.08 37.55
C MET A 112 -46.68 24.28 36.25
N LEU A 113 -47.33 24.96 35.32
CA LEU A 113 -46.79 25.50 34.08
C LEU A 113 -45.85 26.68 34.39
N GLU A 114 -44.62 26.40 34.79
CA GLU A 114 -43.52 27.36 34.62
C GLU A 114 -42.55 26.74 33.61
N ALA A 115 -42.84 26.97 32.33
CA ALA A 115 -42.03 26.51 31.22
C ALA A 115 -40.72 27.31 31.19
N ASN A 116 -39.58 26.62 31.25
CA ASN A 116 -38.28 27.25 31.04
C ASN A 116 -38.21 27.85 29.63
N ASP A 117 -37.86 29.14 29.57
CA ASP A 117 -37.95 29.97 28.38
C ASP A 117 -37.04 29.49 27.23
N PRO A 118 -37.49 29.59 25.96
CA PRO A 118 -36.67 29.35 24.76
C PRO A 118 -35.34 30.11 24.74
N ILE A 119 -35.23 31.17 25.52
CA ILE A 119 -34.04 31.99 25.71
C ILE A 119 -32.90 31.20 26.35
N VAL A 120 -33.20 30.30 27.31
CA VAL A 120 -32.18 29.52 28.02
C VAL A 120 -31.57 28.46 27.09
N ALA A 121 -32.39 27.75 26.33
CA ALA A 121 -31.92 26.79 25.34
C ALA A 121 -31.10 27.45 24.21
N LYS A 122 -31.49 28.67 23.79
CA LYS A 122 -30.71 29.46 22.82
C LYS A 122 -29.34 29.86 23.36
N LYS A 123 -29.26 30.36 24.59
CA LYS A 123 -27.98 30.70 25.25
C LYS A 123 -27.06 29.49 25.38
N GLN A 124 -27.59 28.34 25.80
CA GLN A 124 -26.81 27.09 25.87
C GLN A 124 -26.30 26.64 24.49
N MET A 125 -27.05 26.91 23.42
CA MET A 125 -26.59 26.66 22.05
C MET A 125 -25.47 27.59 21.63
N GLU A 126 -25.59 28.89 21.91
CA GLU A 126 -24.56 29.90 21.60
C GLU A 126 -23.26 29.63 22.37
N GLU A 127 -23.34 29.31 23.67
CA GLU A 127 -22.18 28.93 24.49
C GLU A 127 -21.45 27.70 23.92
N TYR A 128 -22.19 26.67 23.51
CA TYR A 128 -21.62 25.49 22.87
C TYR A 128 -20.93 25.78 21.54
N LEU A 129 -21.49 26.69 20.73
CA LEU A 129 -20.89 27.08 19.46
C LEU A 129 -19.53 27.75 19.69
N LEU A 130 -19.46 28.70 20.63
CA LEU A 130 -18.20 29.33 21.04
C LEU A 130 -17.19 28.32 21.58
N GLU A 131 -17.64 27.36 22.40
CA GLU A 131 -16.76 26.34 22.96
C GLU A 131 -16.20 25.39 21.88
N ILE A 132 -16.98 25.05 20.85
CA ILE A 132 -16.46 24.32 19.69
C ILE A 132 -15.44 25.15 18.93
N GLU A 133 -15.70 26.43 18.65
CA GLU A 133 -14.77 27.28 17.89
C GLU A 133 -13.42 27.38 18.61
N LEU A 134 -13.44 27.56 19.93
CA LEU A 134 -12.24 27.53 20.76
C LEU A 134 -11.55 26.16 20.76
N TYR A 135 -12.30 25.06 20.74
CA TYR A 135 -11.74 23.72 20.63
C TYR A 135 -11.08 23.49 19.26
N MET A 136 -11.74 23.89 18.17
CA MET A 136 -11.23 23.73 16.81
C MET A 136 -9.95 24.55 16.60
N THR A 137 -9.95 25.81 17.01
CA THR A 137 -8.75 26.68 16.91
C THR A 137 -7.58 26.13 17.73
N LYS A 138 -7.83 25.58 18.93
CA LYS A 138 -6.80 24.89 19.72
C LYS A 138 -6.24 23.66 18.99
N GLN A 139 -7.11 22.84 18.39
CA GLN A 139 -6.68 21.66 17.62
C GLN A 139 -5.87 22.05 16.39
N ASP A 140 -6.27 23.10 15.67
CA ASP A 140 -5.54 23.58 14.50
C ASP A 140 -4.15 24.11 14.87
N ASN A 141 -4.06 24.86 15.97
CA ASN A 141 -2.78 25.35 16.50
C ASN A 141 -1.87 24.18 16.94
N GLU A 142 -2.41 23.19 17.64
CA GLU A 142 -1.65 22.00 18.07
C GLU A 142 -1.22 21.11 16.90
N ALA A 143 -2.04 21.02 15.85
CA ALA A 143 -1.67 20.36 14.62
C ALA A 143 -0.53 21.10 13.91
N ALA A 144 -0.57 22.43 13.86
CA ALA A 144 0.50 23.26 13.31
C ALA A 144 1.81 23.11 14.09
N THR A 145 1.76 23.06 15.43
CA THR A 145 2.96 22.80 16.23
C THR A 145 3.54 21.41 15.98
N ARG A 146 2.69 20.37 15.89
CA ARG A 146 3.12 19.01 15.56
C ARG A 146 3.80 18.92 14.20
N GLN A 147 3.24 19.57 13.17
CA GLN A 147 3.86 19.61 11.84
C GLN A 147 5.24 20.26 11.89
N LEU A 148 5.37 21.36 12.63
CA LEU A 148 6.63 22.05 12.78
C LEU A 148 7.69 21.18 13.50
N GLU A 149 7.28 20.44 14.53
CA GLU A 149 8.14 19.46 15.23
C GLU A 149 8.57 18.30 14.31
N GLU A 150 7.64 17.76 13.51
CA GLU A 150 7.93 16.69 12.53
C GLU A 150 8.92 17.16 11.46
N GLU A 151 8.74 18.38 10.94
CA GLU A 151 9.65 18.99 9.98
C GLU A 151 11.05 19.20 10.57
N GLN A 152 11.13 19.68 11.82
CA GLN A 152 12.40 19.83 12.54
C GLN A 152 13.09 18.48 12.73
N HIS A 153 12.36 17.46 13.15
CA HIS A 153 12.89 16.11 13.30
C HIS A 153 13.40 15.54 11.97
N LEU A 154 12.65 15.73 10.87
CA LEU A 154 13.08 15.31 9.54
C LEU A 154 14.35 16.04 9.10
N LYS A 155 14.48 17.33 9.43
CA LYS A 155 15.68 18.12 9.15
C LYS A 155 16.91 17.54 9.86
N ILE A 156 16.77 17.14 11.12
CA ILE A 156 17.82 16.46 11.90
C ILE A 156 18.21 15.13 11.26
N GLN A 157 17.23 14.29 10.89
CA GLN A 157 17.50 13.02 10.21
C GLN A 157 18.25 13.20 8.89
N LYS A 158 17.81 14.15 8.05
CA LYS A 158 18.47 14.47 6.77
C LYS A 158 19.91 14.93 6.98
N GLN A 159 20.16 15.78 7.97
CA GLN A 159 21.51 16.21 8.32
C GLN A 159 22.38 15.02 8.78
N GLY A 160 21.85 14.13 9.62
CA GLY A 160 22.55 12.91 10.05
C GLY A 160 22.92 11.98 8.88
N ALA A 161 21.97 11.75 7.97
CA ALA A 161 22.20 10.94 6.77
C ALA A 161 23.28 11.53 5.85
N LEU A 162 23.27 12.86 5.65
CA LEU A 162 24.31 13.57 4.89
C LEU A 162 25.69 13.43 5.53
N GLN A 163 25.79 13.51 6.86
CA GLN A 163 27.05 13.30 7.56
C GLN A 163 27.57 11.86 7.39
N LEU A 164 26.70 10.85 7.45
CA LEU A 164 27.06 9.45 7.20
C LEU A 164 27.55 9.24 5.76
N LEU A 165 26.89 9.84 4.77
CA LEU A 165 27.33 9.80 3.37
C LEU A 165 28.72 10.45 3.21
N ARG A 166 28.94 11.61 3.84
CA ARG A 166 30.25 12.27 3.85
C ARG A 166 31.33 11.37 4.49
N LYS A 167 31.03 10.69 5.60
CA LYS A 167 31.94 9.72 6.25
C LYS A 167 32.25 8.54 5.32
N LYS A 168 31.22 7.91 4.72
CA LYS A 168 31.40 6.79 3.77
C LYS A 168 32.26 7.18 2.56
N LYS A 169 32.08 8.39 2.02
CA LYS A 169 32.93 8.89 0.91
C LYS A 169 34.39 9.04 1.32
N LYS A 170 34.66 9.58 2.52
CA LYS A 170 36.03 9.69 3.06
C LYS A 170 36.69 8.33 3.28
N GLU A 171 35.97 7.36 3.86
CA GLU A 171 36.47 6.00 4.07
C GLU A 171 36.75 5.28 2.76
N LYS A 172 35.87 5.39 1.75
CA LYS A 172 36.15 4.86 0.40
C LYS A 172 37.42 5.46 -0.20
N ALA A 173 37.62 6.78 -0.10
CA ALA A 173 38.81 7.43 -0.62
C ALA A 173 40.10 6.95 0.07
N LYS A 174 40.07 6.76 1.39
CA LYS A 174 41.21 6.20 2.15
C LYS A 174 41.51 4.74 1.78
N ASN A 175 40.47 3.94 1.53
CA ASN A 175 40.63 2.54 1.13
C ASN A 175 41.12 2.37 -0.31
N ILE A 176 40.92 3.37 -1.17
CA ILE A 176 41.43 3.38 -2.56
C ILE A 176 42.90 3.85 -2.60
N SER A 177 43.36 4.59 -1.60
CA SER A 177 44.74 5.11 -1.52
C SER A 177 45.70 4.22 -0.71
N LYS A 178 45.34 2.96 -0.45
CA LYS A 178 46.09 2.01 0.39
C LYS A 178 46.28 0.71 -0.39
#